data_AF-A0A3P1CWW6-F1
#
_entry.id   AF-A0A3P1CWW6-F1
#
_cell.length_a   1.000
_cell.length_b   1.000
_cell.length_c   1.000
_cell.angle_alpha   90.00
_cell.angle_beta   90.00
_cell.angle_gamma   90.00
#
_symmetry.space_group_name_H-M   'P 1'
#
loop_
_entity.id
_entity.type
_entity.pdbx_description
1 polymer ?
#
loop_
_entity_poly.entity_id
_entity_poly.type
_entity_poly.pdbx_seq_one_letter_code
_entity_poly.pdbx_strand_id
1 'polypeptide(L)'
;MNTTTFRLVRLLIWLHCSALLGISCHRAPVKESGEDTNVLVGSWEKVSPAKCSQIYPDVIEFSANGVYQTQSELTSVPMAWDAGTYEVDRQIVKIANALEVSKTYRFVIKNGMVTFEDEQGCQVPYRRM
;
A
#
# COMPACT_ATOMS: atom_id res chain seq x y z
N MET A 1 0.55 75.65 -16.95
CA MET A 1 -0.09 75.11 -15.73
C MET A 1 0.77 73.91 -15.33
N ASN A 2 1.82 74.17 -14.52
CA ASN A 2 1.91 73.84 -13.08
C ASN A 2 2.04 72.31 -12.91
N THR A 3 3.08 71.70 -12.34
CA THR A 3 4.05 72.09 -11.28
C THR A 3 5.12 70.96 -11.26
N THR A 4 6.43 71.23 -11.30
CA THR A 4 7.35 71.25 -10.11
C THR A 4 7.45 69.85 -9.44
N THR A 5 8.58 69.17 -9.17
CA THR A 5 9.91 69.58 -8.69
C THR A 5 10.80 68.31 -8.48
N PHE A 6 12.10 68.33 -8.86
CA PHE A 6 13.33 68.06 -8.05
C PHE A 6 13.45 66.77 -7.20
N ARG A 7 14.56 66.02 -7.00
CA ARG A 7 16.06 66.09 -7.10
C ARG A 7 16.56 64.62 -7.16
N LEU A 8 17.53 64.19 -7.97
CA LEU A 8 18.98 64.51 -8.00
C LEU A 8 19.71 64.24 -6.67
N VAL A 9 20.17 63.01 -6.42
CA VAL A 9 21.33 62.74 -5.54
C VAL A 9 22.19 61.61 -6.12
N ARG A 10 23.40 62.01 -6.52
CA ARG A 10 24.61 61.23 -6.77
C ARG A 10 24.90 60.24 -5.62
N LEU A 11 25.46 59.07 -5.91
CA LEU A 11 26.80 58.70 -5.43
C LEU A 11 27.22 57.32 -5.98
N LEU A 12 28.37 57.32 -6.66
CA LEU A 12 29.26 56.16 -6.82
C LEU A 12 29.60 55.57 -5.46
N ILE A 13 29.94 54.27 -5.41
CA ILE A 13 30.63 53.47 -4.36
C ILE A 13 29.90 52.10 -4.29
N TRP A 14 30.46 50.91 -4.51
CA TRP A 14 31.82 50.38 -4.51
C TRP A 14 31.84 49.10 -5.38
N LEU A 15 32.90 48.91 -6.18
CA LEU A 15 33.42 47.56 -6.43
C LEU A 15 34.00 47.05 -5.09
N HIS A 16 33.76 45.79 -4.72
CA HIS A 16 34.80 44.84 -4.29
C HIS A 16 34.22 43.45 -3.96
N CYS A 17 34.85 42.44 -4.57
CA CYS A 17 35.32 41.19 -3.96
C CYS A 17 34.34 40.29 -3.19
N SER A 18 34.04 39.11 -3.74
CA SER A 18 33.98 37.80 -3.06
C SER A 18 33.58 36.73 -4.11
N ALA A 19 34.54 36.10 -4.78
CA ALA A 19 35.18 34.85 -4.34
C ALA A 19 34.18 33.68 -4.17
N LEU A 20 34.19 32.81 -5.20
CA LEU A 20 33.97 31.36 -5.19
C LEU A 20 33.46 30.77 -3.86
N LEU A 21 32.17 30.44 -3.80
CA LEU A 21 31.63 29.44 -2.87
C LEU A 21 30.73 28.49 -3.64
N GLY A 22 30.95 27.20 -3.40
CA GLY A 22 30.64 26.09 -4.28
C GLY A 22 29.19 26.03 -4.74
N ILE A 23 29.04 25.67 -6.01
CA ILE A 23 27.85 24.98 -6.51
C ILE A 23 27.82 23.64 -5.77
N SER A 24 27.27 23.64 -4.56
CA SER A 24 26.89 22.43 -3.87
C SER A 24 25.76 21.86 -4.72
N CYS A 25 26.08 20.85 -5.53
CA CYS A 25 25.07 20.00 -6.13
C CYS A 25 24.31 19.35 -4.97
N HIS A 26 23.28 20.04 -4.47
CA HIS A 26 22.24 19.42 -3.68
C HIS A 26 21.58 18.39 -4.59
N ARG A 27 22.11 17.17 -4.53
CA ARG A 27 21.40 15.99 -4.99
C ARG A 27 20.10 16.01 -4.20
N ALA A 28 18.99 16.30 -4.89
CA ALA A 28 17.68 16.20 -4.28
C ALA A 28 17.60 14.81 -3.61
N PRO A 29 17.09 14.71 -2.37
CA PRO A 29 16.88 13.40 -1.76
C PRO A 29 16.06 12.59 -2.75
N VAL A 30 16.56 11.39 -3.06
CA VAL A 30 15.79 10.40 -3.81
C VAL A 30 14.49 10.27 -3.04
N LYS A 31 13.38 10.72 -3.62
CA LYS A 31 12.08 10.25 -3.17
C LYS A 31 12.16 8.75 -3.36
N GLU A 32 12.29 7.99 -2.28
CA GLU A 32 11.90 6.59 -2.30
C GLU A 32 10.53 6.58 -2.95
N SER A 33 10.47 6.10 -4.20
CA SER A 33 9.23 5.71 -4.82
C SER A 33 8.62 4.74 -3.84
N GLY A 34 7.52 5.16 -3.21
CA GLY A 34 6.94 4.49 -2.06
C GLY A 34 6.95 2.99 -2.26
N GLU A 35 7.38 2.30 -1.21
CA GLU A 35 6.99 0.92 -0.94
C GLU A 35 5.58 0.71 -1.48
N ASP A 36 5.49 -0.08 -2.55
CA ASP A 36 4.25 -0.41 -3.23
C ASP A 36 3.40 -1.10 -2.17
N THR A 37 2.56 -0.31 -1.50
CA THR A 37 1.99 -0.69 -0.22
C THR A 37 0.92 -1.70 -0.59
N ASN A 38 1.28 -2.97 -0.47
CA ASN A 38 0.45 -4.07 -0.95
C ASN A 38 -0.97 -3.88 -0.40
N VAL A 39 -1.93 -3.74 -1.31
CA VAL A 39 -3.29 -3.26 -1.01
C VAL A 39 -4.04 -4.17 -0.02
N LEU A 40 -3.55 -5.40 0.16
CA LEU A 40 -4.09 -6.38 1.10
C LEU A 40 -3.56 -6.19 2.53
N VAL A 41 -2.44 -5.50 2.75
CA VAL A 41 -1.79 -5.38 4.06
C VAL A 41 -2.77 -4.85 5.11
N GLY A 42 -2.93 -5.58 6.22
CA GLY A 42 -3.85 -5.33 7.32
C GLY A 42 -4.79 -6.51 7.61
N SER A 43 -5.72 -6.30 8.55
CA SER A 43 -6.65 -7.33 9.03
C SER A 43 -8.02 -7.20 8.37
N TRP A 44 -8.61 -8.35 8.07
CA TRP A 44 -9.88 -8.46 7.36
C TRP A 44 -10.77 -9.53 7.98
N GLU A 45 -12.05 -9.22 8.15
CA GLU A 45 -13.06 -10.08 8.77
C GLU A 45 -14.10 -10.53 7.72
N LYS A 46 -14.37 -11.83 7.64
CA LYS A 46 -15.31 -12.41 6.67
C LYS A 46 -16.73 -11.93 6.94
N VAL A 47 -17.40 -11.39 5.92
CA VAL A 47 -18.71 -10.73 6.10
C VAL A 47 -19.89 -11.69 5.96
N SER A 48 -19.74 -12.80 5.24
CA SER A 48 -20.85 -13.72 5.01
C SER A 48 -20.43 -15.18 4.84
N PRO A 49 -21.11 -16.13 5.51
CA PRO A 49 -20.93 -17.56 5.31
C PRO A 49 -21.79 -18.04 4.14
N ALA A 50 -21.37 -17.73 2.91
CA ALA A 50 -21.81 -18.56 1.79
C ALA A 50 -21.40 -20.02 2.07
N LYS A 51 -22.19 -21.01 1.62
CA LYS A 51 -21.87 -22.42 1.90
C LYS A 51 -20.45 -22.80 1.43
N CYS A 52 -20.02 -22.25 0.29
CA CYS A 52 -18.67 -22.47 -0.23
C CYS A 52 -17.59 -21.72 0.57
N SER A 53 -17.93 -20.64 1.30
CA SER A 53 -16.96 -19.86 2.07
C SER A 53 -16.65 -20.43 3.45
N GLN A 54 -17.30 -21.54 3.84
CA GLN A 54 -17.12 -22.18 5.16
C GLN A 54 -15.70 -22.72 5.40
N ILE A 55 -14.99 -23.07 4.33
CA ILE A 55 -13.61 -23.60 4.42
C ILE A 55 -12.55 -22.50 4.56
N TYR A 56 -12.96 -21.23 4.41
CA TYR A 56 -12.08 -20.06 4.49
C TYR A 56 -12.17 -19.44 5.88
N PRO A 57 -11.10 -18.80 6.37
CA PRO A 57 -11.03 -18.34 7.74
C PRO A 57 -11.99 -17.18 8.05
N ASP A 58 -12.30 -16.97 9.32
CA ASP A 58 -13.14 -15.85 9.75
C ASP A 58 -12.38 -14.53 9.74
N VAL A 59 -11.10 -14.56 10.11
CA VAL A 59 -10.19 -13.43 10.06
C VAL A 59 -8.93 -13.81 9.31
N ILE A 60 -8.43 -12.89 8.46
CA ILE A 60 -7.12 -12.97 7.82
C ILE A 60 -6.36 -11.67 8.00
N GLU A 61 -5.08 -11.77 8.33
CA GLU A 61 -4.17 -10.63 8.44
C GLU A 61 -3.01 -10.81 7.46
N PHE A 62 -2.79 -9.80 6.63
CA PHE A 62 -1.67 -9.73 5.69
C PHE A 62 -0.62 -8.76 6.21
N SER A 63 0.61 -9.22 6.37
CA SER A 63 1.77 -8.41 6.77
C SER A 63 2.54 -7.90 5.56
N ALA A 64 3.18 -6.74 5.68
CA ALA A 64 3.96 -6.13 4.59
C ALA A 64 5.15 -6.98 4.10
N ASN A 65 5.63 -7.91 4.93
CA ASN A 65 6.73 -8.83 4.62
C ASN A 65 6.30 -10.07 3.81
N GLY A 66 5.09 -10.11 3.25
CA GLY A 66 4.62 -11.23 2.44
C GLY A 66 4.14 -12.45 3.24
N VAL A 67 3.88 -12.29 4.55
CA VAL A 67 3.31 -13.33 5.43
C VAL A 67 1.85 -13.04 5.71
N TYR A 68 1.02 -14.08 5.84
CA TYR A 68 -0.33 -13.96 6.35
C TYR A 68 -0.59 -14.93 7.52
N GLN A 69 -1.56 -14.58 8.35
CA GLN A 69 -2.07 -15.42 9.43
C GLN A 69 -3.58 -15.38 9.45
N THR A 70 -4.21 -16.41 10.01
CA THR A 70 -5.67 -16.51 10.06
C THR A 70 -6.16 -16.85 11.46
N GLN A 71 -7.41 -16.52 11.72
CA GLN A 71 -8.14 -16.95 12.91
C GLN A 71 -9.52 -17.43 12.49
N SER A 72 -9.96 -18.52 13.08
CA SER A 72 -11.30 -19.07 12.90
C SER A 72 -11.78 -19.68 14.19
N GLU A 73 -13.10 -19.76 14.35
CA GLU A 73 -13.65 -20.64 15.38
C GLU A 73 -13.21 -22.08 15.09
N LEU A 74 -13.00 -22.87 16.15
CA LEU A 74 -12.59 -24.27 16.04
C LEU A 74 -13.64 -25.06 15.26
N THR A 75 -13.43 -25.22 13.96
CA THR A 75 -14.23 -26.09 13.11
C THR A 75 -13.52 -27.43 12.95
N SER A 76 -14.30 -28.50 12.78
CA SER A 76 -13.77 -29.84 12.45
C SER A 76 -13.28 -29.95 11.00
N VAL A 77 -13.33 -28.85 10.24
CA VAL A 77 -13.00 -28.82 8.81
C VAL A 77 -11.58 -28.28 8.65
N PRO A 78 -10.69 -28.99 7.92
CA PRO A 78 -9.39 -28.44 7.55
C PRO A 78 -9.57 -27.14 6.77
N MET A 79 -8.95 -26.06 7.26
CA MET A 79 -9.08 -24.75 6.62
C MET A 79 -8.27 -24.70 5.32
N ALA A 80 -8.81 -24.01 4.32
CA ALA A 80 -8.09 -23.75 3.08
C ALA A 80 -6.85 -22.88 3.33
N TRP A 81 -6.97 -21.92 4.25
CA TRP A 81 -5.90 -21.00 4.67
C TRP A 81 -5.68 -21.15 6.18
N ASP A 82 -4.41 -21.26 6.58
CA ASP A 82 -3.97 -21.32 7.97
C ASP A 82 -2.99 -20.16 8.27
N ALA A 83 -1.70 -20.33 8.01
CA ALA A 83 -0.68 -19.30 8.02
C ALA A 83 0.34 -19.64 6.94
N GLY A 84 0.93 -18.64 6.33
CA GLY A 84 1.87 -18.87 5.24
C GLY A 84 2.30 -17.60 4.54
N THR A 85 2.60 -17.71 3.26
CA THR A 85 3.08 -16.59 2.46
C THR A 85 2.08 -16.20 1.37
N TYR A 86 2.17 -14.95 0.94
CA TYR A 86 1.35 -14.44 -0.15
C TYR A 86 2.15 -13.51 -1.06
N GLU A 87 1.73 -13.48 -2.32
CA GLU A 87 2.27 -12.61 -3.35
C GLU A 87 1.12 -12.01 -4.15
N VAL A 88 1.21 -10.71 -4.46
CA VAL A 88 0.18 -9.97 -5.20
C VAL A 88 0.76 -9.50 -6.53
N ASP A 89 0.08 -9.86 -7.62
CA ASP A 89 0.24 -9.27 -8.94
C ASP A 89 -1.09 -8.68 -9.38
N ARG A 90 -1.19 -7.35 -9.38
CA ARG A 90 -2.40 -6.60 -9.76
C ARG A 90 -3.63 -7.02 -8.94
N GLN A 91 -4.53 -7.79 -9.54
CA GLN A 91 -5.80 -8.26 -8.95
C GLN A 91 -5.77 -9.78 -8.70
N ILE A 92 -4.57 -10.36 -8.70
CA ILE A 92 -4.33 -11.76 -8.43
C ILE A 92 -3.51 -11.85 -7.16
N VAL A 93 -3.92 -12.72 -6.25
CA VAL A 93 -3.14 -13.09 -5.07
C VAL A 93 -2.87 -14.58 -5.09
N LYS A 94 -1.59 -14.93 -4.95
CA LYS A 94 -1.13 -16.29 -4.74
C LYS A 94 -0.91 -16.49 -3.25
N ILE A 95 -1.59 -17.46 -2.66
CA ILE A 95 -1.50 -17.79 -1.24
C ILE A 95 -0.89 -19.18 -1.15
N ALA A 96 0.19 -19.32 -0.38
CA ALA A 96 0.82 -20.59 -0.06
C ALA A 96 0.68 -20.85 1.44
N ASN A 97 0.07 -21.98 1.79
CA ASN A 97 -0.15 -22.37 3.17
C ASN A 97 1.09 -23.04 3.80
N ALA A 98 1.02 -23.40 5.08
CA ALA A 98 2.12 -24.06 5.79
C ALA A 98 2.52 -25.43 5.21
N LEU A 99 1.64 -26.05 4.41
CA LEU A 99 1.89 -27.30 3.69
C LEU A 99 2.46 -27.07 2.27
N GLU A 100 2.88 -25.84 1.96
CA GLU A 100 3.37 -25.39 0.66
C GLU A 100 2.37 -25.57 -0.50
N VAL A 101 1.10 -25.78 -0.19
CA VAL A 101 0.04 -25.81 -1.20
C VAL A 101 -0.26 -24.38 -1.60
N SER A 102 0.06 -24.06 -2.85
CA SER A 102 -0.18 -22.73 -3.40
C SER A 102 -1.44 -22.69 -4.25
N LYS A 103 -2.32 -21.74 -3.96
CA LYS A 103 -3.54 -21.47 -4.72
C LYS A 103 -3.60 -20.01 -5.15
N THR A 104 -4.22 -19.78 -6.30
CA THR A 104 -4.38 -18.44 -6.89
C THR A 104 -5.83 -18.00 -6.75
N TYR A 105 -6.03 -16.76 -6.34
CA TYR A 105 -7.34 -16.14 -6.21
C TYR A 105 -7.36 -14.83 -6.99
N ARG A 106 -8.49 -14.52 -7.62
CA ARG A 106 -8.76 -13.15 -8.08
C ARG A 106 -9.26 -12.36 -6.88
N PHE A 107 -8.99 -11.06 -6.85
CA PHE A 107 -9.60 -10.20 -5.84
C PHE A 107 -9.96 -8.82 -6.38
N VAL A 108 -10.98 -8.24 -5.76
CA VAL A 108 -11.38 -6.85 -5.99
C VAL A 108 -11.50 -6.17 -4.64
N ILE A 109 -10.96 -4.95 -4.54
CA ILE A 109 -11.12 -4.09 -3.36
C ILE A 109 -12.03 -2.91 -3.72
N LYS A 110 -13.08 -2.70 -2.91
CA LYS A 110 -13.99 -1.56 -3.04
C LYS A 110 -14.59 -1.21 -1.68
N ASN A 111 -14.60 0.06 -1.32
CA ASN A 111 -15.27 0.57 -0.11
C ASN A 111 -14.90 -0.18 1.18
N GLY A 112 -13.61 -0.49 1.39
CA GLY A 112 -13.16 -1.23 2.57
C GLY A 112 -13.53 -2.72 2.59
N MET A 113 -13.98 -3.26 1.45
CA MET A 113 -14.23 -4.68 1.25
C MET A 113 -13.21 -5.25 0.27
N VAL A 114 -12.61 -6.38 0.60
CA VAL A 114 -11.92 -7.24 -0.36
C VAL A 114 -12.79 -8.45 -0.63
N THR A 115 -12.98 -8.81 -1.90
CA THR A 115 -13.68 -10.05 -2.28
C THR A 115 -12.70 -10.93 -3.02
N PHE A 116 -12.40 -12.09 -2.45
CA PHE A 116 -11.59 -13.12 -3.10
C PHE A 116 -12.51 -14.05 -3.89
N GLU A 117 -12.08 -14.44 -5.09
CA GLU A 117 -12.75 -15.42 -5.94
C GLU A 117 -11.77 -16.56 -6.22
N ASP A 118 -12.18 -17.79 -5.87
CA ASP A 118 -11.40 -18.99 -6.13
C ASP A 118 -11.64 -19.54 -7.56
N GLU A 119 -10.95 -20.62 -7.90
CA GLU A 119 -11.07 -21.28 -9.21
C GLU A 119 -12.45 -21.88 -9.48
N GLN A 120 -13.27 -22.09 -8.44
CA GLN A 120 -14.63 -22.61 -8.53
C GLN A 120 -15.67 -21.48 -8.62
N GLY A 121 -15.23 -20.21 -8.59
CA GLY A 121 -16.10 -19.04 -8.59
C GLY A 121 -16.72 -18.75 -7.22
N CYS A 122 -16.24 -19.36 -6.13
CA CYS A 122 -16.70 -19.00 -4.80
C CYS A 122 -16.19 -17.60 -4.44
N GLN A 123 -17.10 -16.68 -4.19
CA GLN A 123 -16.78 -15.32 -3.77
C GLN A 123 -16.82 -15.23 -2.25
N VAL A 124 -15.70 -14.81 -1.66
CA VAL A 124 -15.51 -14.71 -0.22
C VAL A 124 -15.22 -13.26 0.15
N PRO A 125 -16.25 -12.50 0.56
CA PRO A 125 -16.09 -11.10 0.94
C PRO A 125 -15.56 -10.98 2.37
N TYR A 126 -14.52 -10.16 2.52
CA TYR A 126 -14.00 -9.70 3.82
C TYR A 126 -14.06 -8.18 3.92
N ARG A 127 -14.35 -7.69 5.12
CA ARG A 127 -14.36 -6.27 5.48
C ARG A 127 -13.09 -5.92 6.22
N ARG A 128 -12.57 -4.73 5.95
CA ARG A 128 -11.44 -4.16 6.69
C ARG A 128 -11.81 -3.98 8.17
N MET A 129 -10.93 -4.41 9.06
CA MET A 129 -11.03 -4.14 10.51
C MET A 129 -10.46 -2.77 10.87
#